data_AF-A0A2J8D5B6-F1
#
_entry.id   AF-A0A2J8D5B6-F1
#
_cell.length_a   1.000
_cell.length_b   1.000
_cell.length_c   1.000
_cell.angle_alpha   90.00
_cell.angle_beta   90.00
_cell.angle_gamma   90.00
#
_symmetry.space_group_name_H-M   'P 1'
#
loop_
_entity.id
_entity.type
_entity.pdbx_description
1 polymer ?
#
loop_
_entity_poly.entity_id
_entity_poly.type
_entity_poly.pdbx_seq_one_letter_code
_entity_poly.pdbx_strand_id
1 'polypeptide(L)' 'MEEVERQIFATKSWKAPGEDGLPAMAWKQVWPVVEHRVLAIFRASLEQGVQPDQWKHAKIIPCKKPGKGDYTSAKA' A
#
# COMPACT_ATOMS: atom_id res chain seq x y z
N MET A 1 12.24 7.82 12.14
CA MET A 1 12.40 6.37 11.86
C MET A 1 11.29 5.62 12.56
N GLU A 2 11.13 5.83 13.87
CA GLU A 2 10.08 5.23 14.71
C GLU A 2 8.68 5.24 14.09
N GLU A 3 8.18 6.37 13.59
CA GLU A 3 6.83 6.41 12.99
C GLU A 3 6.69 5.47 11.79
N VAL A 4 7.62 5.53 10.84
CA VAL A 4 7.56 4.74 9.59
C VAL A 4 7.64 3.25 9.91
N GLU A 5 8.56 2.88 10.80
CA GLU A 5 8.70 1.51 11.27
C GLU A 5 7.42 1.02 11.96
N ARG A 6 6.90 1.79 12.92
CA ARG A 6 5.68 1.45 13.66
C ARG A 6 4.51 1.20 12.71
N GLN A 7 4.33 2.04 11.69
CA GLN A 7 3.25 1.86 10.71
C GLN A 7 3.44 0.61 9.86
N ILE A 8 4.67 0.30 9.43
CA ILE A 8 4.95 -0.94 8.70
C ILE A 8 4.57 -2.16 9.54
N PHE A 9 4.98 -2.20 10.82
CA PHE A 9 4.71 -3.34 11.70
C PHE A 9 3.23 -3.45 12.12
N ALA A 10 2.53 -2.33 12.29
CA ALA A 10 1.09 -2.29 12.58
C ALA A 10 0.22 -2.75 11.38
N THR A 11 0.72 -2.61 10.15
CA THR A 11 -0.01 -2.99 8.94
C THR A 11 -0.25 -4.50 8.87
N LYS A 12 -1.45 -4.92 8.45
CA LYS A 12 -1.79 -6.34 8.28
C LYS A 12 -0.95 -6.97 7.15
N SER A 13 -0.23 -8.03 7.47
CA SER A 13 0.80 -8.63 6.62
C SER A 13 0.31 -9.08 5.23
N TRP A 14 -0.91 -9.61 5.14
CA TRP A 14 -1.44 -10.26 3.93
C TRP A 14 -2.68 -9.56 3.38
N LYS A 15 -2.66 -8.22 3.33
CA LYS A 15 -3.70 -7.45 2.62
C LYS A 15 -3.40 -7.37 1.12
N ALA A 16 -4.42 -6.95 0.36
CA ALA A 16 -4.28 -6.74 -1.08
C ALA A 16 -3.08 -5.80 -1.33
N PRO A 17 -2.14 -6.18 -2.22
CA PRO A 17 -0.99 -5.36 -2.53
C PRO A 17 -1.40 -4.10 -3.30
N GLY A 18 -0.52 -3.11 -3.28
CA GLY A 18 -0.66 -1.91 -4.12
C GLY A 18 -0.33 -2.19 -5.58
N GLU A 19 0.04 -1.14 -6.32
CA GLU A 19 0.50 -1.30 -7.70
C GLU A 19 1.79 -2.10 -7.82
N ASP A 20 2.62 -2.12 -6.78
CA ASP A 20 3.87 -2.87 -6.71
C ASP A 20 3.68 -4.40 -6.66
N GLY A 21 2.46 -4.88 -6.39
CA GLY A 21 2.17 -6.29 -6.24
C GLY A 21 2.74 -6.92 -4.96
N LEU A 22 3.37 -6.13 -4.07
CA LEU A 22 4.02 -6.63 -2.86
C LEU A 22 3.10 -6.46 -1.64
N PRO A 23 2.83 -7.53 -0.88
CA PRO A 23 2.11 -7.41 0.37
C PRO A 23 2.98 -6.73 1.43
N ALA A 24 2.36 -6.17 2.48
CA ALA A 24 3.06 -5.54 3.60
C ALA A 24 4.10 -6.47 4.27
N MET A 25 3.94 -7.80 4.16
CA MET A 25 4.93 -8.76 4.64
C MET A 25 6.30 -8.62 3.97
N ALA A 26 6.36 -8.34 2.66
CA ALA A 26 7.63 -8.14 1.98
C ALA A 26 8.40 -6.97 2.62
N TRP A 27 7.71 -5.86 2.87
CA TRP A 27 8.26 -4.67 3.53
C TRP A 27 8.75 -4.94 4.97
N LYS A 28 8.01 -5.73 5.75
CA LYS A 28 8.44 -6.14 7.10
C LYS A 28 9.72 -6.97 7.08
N GLN A 29 9.88 -7.86 6.09
CA GLN A 29 11.06 -8.73 5.99
C GLN A 29 12.31 -7.95 5.56
N VAL A 30 12.17 -7.03 4.61
CA VAL A 30 13.30 -6.26 4.07
C VAL A 30 13.63 -5.01 4.88
N TRP A 31 12.82 -4.67 5.90
CA TRP A 31 12.94 -3.44 6.69
C TRP A 31 14.37 -3.15 7.17
N PRO A 32 15.13 -4.10 7.76
CA PRO A 32 16.50 -3.84 8.24
C PRO A 32 17.47 -3.37 7.15
N VAL A 33 17.16 -3.62 5.88
CA VAL A 33 18.01 -3.24 4.74
C VAL A 33 17.56 -1.91 4.11
N VAL A 34 16.26 -1.60 4.17
CA VAL A 34 15.66 -0.48 3.43
C VAL A 34 15.30 0.72 4.30
N GLU A 35 15.30 0.59 5.63
CA GLU A 35 14.80 1.60 6.57
C GLU A 35 15.33 3.02 6.31
N HIS A 36 16.64 3.14 6.09
CA HIS A 36 17.28 4.43 5.86
C HIS A 36 16.86 5.05 4.52
N ARG A 37 16.70 4.23 3.47
CA ARG A 37 16.29 4.69 2.14
C ARG A 37 14.84 5.13 2.15
N VAL A 38 13.96 4.34 2.76
CA VAL A 38 12.54 4.67 2.89
C VAL A 38 12.38 5.98 3.67
N LEU A 39 13.08 6.13 4.80
CA LEU A 39 13.04 7.37 5.58
C LEU A 39 13.56 8.59 4.81
N ALA A 40 14.61 8.43 4.02
CA ALA A 40 15.15 9.50 3.19
C ALA A 40 14.12 9.98 2.15
N ILE A 41 13.37 9.07 1.52
CA ILE A 41 12.32 9.41 0.55
C ILE A 41 11.21 10.22 1.23
N PHE A 42 10.72 9.79 2.41
CA PHE A 42 9.69 10.52 3.15
C PHE A 42 10.17 11.92 3.59
N ARG A 43 11.41 12.04 4.06
CA ARG A 43 11.98 13.36 4.43
C ARG A 43 12.09 14.29 3.23
N ALA A 44 12.66 13.81 2.13
CA ALA A 44 12.78 14.60 0.90
C ALA A 44 11.40 15.05 0.39
N SER A 45 10.39 14.18 0.47
CA SER A 45 9.01 14.51 0.09
C SER A 45 8.43 15.65 0.94
N LEU A 46 8.66 15.63 2.26
CA LEU A 46 8.22 16.69 3.17
C LEU A 46 8.98 18.01 2.96
N GLU A 47 10.30 17.94 2.80
CA GLU A 47 11.17 19.10 2.59
C GLU A 47 10.87 19.82 1.26
N GLN A 48 10.60 19.05 0.20
CA GLN A 48 10.31 19.58 -1.12
C GLN A 48 8.82 19.89 -1.33
N GLY A 49 7.94 19.40 -0.45
CA GLY A 49 6.50 19.51 -0.62
C GLY A 49 5.95 18.73 -1.82
N VAL A 50 6.68 17.71 -2.27
CA VAL A 50 6.33 16.90 -3.46
C VAL A 50 6.14 15.45 -3.05
N GLN A 51 5.00 14.88 -3.41
CA GLN A 51 4.73 13.46 -3.26
C GLN A 51 4.91 12.73 -4.61
N PRO A 52 5.59 11.56 -4.64
CA PRO A 52 5.69 10.76 -5.86
C PRO A 52 4.31 10.46 -6.46
N ASP A 53 4.18 10.61 -7.77
CA ASP A 53 2.90 10.41 -8.44
C ASP A 53 2.39 8.97 -8.27
N GLN A 54 3.28 7.99 -8.19
CA GLN A 54 2.91 6.59 -7.93
C GLN A 54 2.12 6.43 -6.61
N TRP A 55 2.36 7.26 -5.60
CA TRP A 55 1.64 7.17 -4.33
C TRP A 55 0.23 7.75 -4.41
N LYS A 56 -0.09 8.51 -5.46
CA LYS A 56 -1.42 9.11 -5.70
C LYS A 56 -2.35 8.17 -6.47
N HIS A 57 -1.82 7.05 -6.99
CA HIS A 57 -2.58 6.08 -7.77
C HIS A 57 -3.03 4.92 -6.88
N ALA A 58 -4.32 4.58 -6.96
CA ALA A 58 -4.92 3.48 -6.24
C ALA A 58 -5.51 2.46 -7.21
N LYS A 59 -5.13 1.18 -7.05
CA LYS A 59 -5.71 0.07 -7.81
C LYS A 59 -7.01 -0.40 -7.16
N ILE A 60 -8.13 -0.22 -7.86
CA ILE A 60 -9.45 -0.67 -7.40
C ILE A 60 -9.78 -2.01 -8.05
N ILE A 61 -9.91 -3.07 -7.24
CA ILE A 61 -10.34 -4.40 -7.70
C ILE A 61 -11.73 -4.67 -7.10
N PRO A 62 -12.80 -4.72 -7.92
CA PRO A 62 -14.13 -5.08 -7.43
C PRO A 62 -14.17 -6.53 -6.94
N CYS A 63 -14.37 -6.71 -5.63
CA CYS A 63 -14.62 -8.03 -5.05
C CYS A 63 -16.12 -8.34 -5.00
N LYS A 64 -16.53 -9.47 -5.59
CA LYS A 64 -17.93 -9.89 -5.56
C LYS A 64 -18.34 -10.29 -4.14
N LYS A 65 -19.45 -9.71 -3.65
CA LYS A 65 -20.01 -10.10 -2.35
C LYS A 65 -20.59 -11.52 -2.46
N PRO A 66 -20.37 -12.39 -1.46
CA PRO A 66 -20.98 -13.71 -1.45
C PRO A 66 -22.52 -13.60 -1.45
N GLY A 67 -23.21 -14.50 -2.15
CA GLY A 67 -24.68 -14.55 -2.22
C GLY A 67 -25.35 -13.52 -3.14
N LYS A 68 -24.59 -12.68 -3.87
CA LYS A 68 -25.15 -11.82 -4.92
C LYS A 68 -25.12 -12.53 -6.28
N GLY A 69 -26.17 -12.31 -7.07
CA GLY A 69 -26.30 -12.78 -8.46
C GLY A 69 -25.20 -12.22 -9.37
N ASP A 70 -25.27 -12.54 -10.65
CA ASP A 70 -24.32 -12.00 -11.62
C ASP A 70 -24.41 -10.45 -11.65
N TYR A 71 -23.26 -9.77 -11.56
CA TYR A 71 -23.19 -8.30 -11.58
C TYR A 71 -23.18 -7.74 -13.00
N THR A 72 -23.11 -8.60 -14.02
CA THR A 72 -23.19 -8.20 -15.43
C THR A 72 -24.63 -8.05 -15.91
N SER A 73 -25.60 -8.56 -15.16
CA SER A 73 -27.02 -8.42 -15.48
C SER A 73 -27.55 -7.12 -14.87
N ALA A 74 -27.88 -6.15 -15.73
CA ALA A 74 -28.61 -4.97 -15.31
C ALA A 74 -29.99 -5.39 -14.79
N LYS A 75 -30.38 -4.89 -13.61
CA LYS A 75 -31.74 -5.03 -13.11
C LYS A 75 -32.56 -3.85 -13.65
N ALA A 76 -33.62 -4.17 -14.38
CA ALA A 76 -34.64 -3.22 -14.82
C ALA A 76 -35.48 -2.72 -13.63
#